data_AF-A0A2T2VHN9-F1
#
_entry.id   AF-A0A2T2VHN9-F1
#
_cell.length_a   1.000
_cell.length_b   1.000
_cell.length_c   1.000
_cell.angle_alpha   90.00
_cell.angle_beta   90.00
_cell.angle_gamma   90.00
#
_symmetry.space_group_name_H-M   'P 1'
#
loop_
_entity.id
_entity.type
_entity.pdbx_description
1 polymer ?
#
loop_
_entity_poly.entity_id
_entity_poly.type
_entity_poly.pdbx_seq_one_letter_code
_entity_poly.pdbx_strand_id
1 'polypeptide(L)'
;MKKEKLKPIFTLDDQNKPGKLILEEARKNHANLIVMGSKGQSPAAALLMGSVTEKLLKREPEIPVLIIKKKAENIGLLDALFS
;
A
#
# COMPACT_ATOMS: atom_id res chain seq x y z
N MET A 1 -11.31 15.80 15.61
CA MET A 1 -10.74 15.76 14.25
C MET A 1 -11.79 16.28 13.26
N LYS A 2 -11.57 17.40 12.57
CA LYS A 2 -12.45 17.82 11.47
C LYS A 2 -12.34 16.77 10.35
N LYS A 3 -13.47 16.29 9.81
CA LYS A 3 -13.46 15.44 8.63
C LYS A 3 -13.19 16.32 7.41
N GLU A 4 -11.94 16.34 6.96
CA GLU A 4 -11.58 16.84 5.64
C GLU A 4 -12.38 16.07 4.57
N LYS A 5 -12.93 16.77 3.58
CA LYS A 5 -13.62 16.12 2.46
C LYS A 5 -12.56 15.58 1.50
N LEU A 6 -12.28 14.28 1.58
CA LEU A 6 -11.42 13.61 0.61
C LEU A 6 -12.13 13.50 -0.73
N LYS A 7 -11.47 13.94 -1.81
CA LYS A 7 -11.91 13.71 -3.18
C LYS A 7 -11.24 12.44 -3.71
N PRO A 8 -11.98 11.34 -3.96
CA PRO A 8 -11.38 10.15 -4.56
C PRO A 8 -10.96 10.44 -6.00
N ILE A 9 -9.76 10.01 -6.36
CA ILE A 9 -9.27 9.97 -7.73
C ILE A 9 -9.12 8.51 -8.10
N PHE A 10 -9.67 8.13 -9.25
CA PHE A 10 -9.58 6.78 -9.78
C PHE A 10 -8.66 6.78 -10.98
N THR A 11 -7.71 5.85 -11.01
CA THR A 11 -6.78 5.65 -12.11
C THR A 11 -6.79 4.18 -12.50
N LEU A 12 -6.88 3.91 -13.80
CA LEU A 12 -6.88 2.56 -14.35
C LEU A 12 -5.45 2.12 -14.67
N ASP A 13 -5.06 0.92 -14.23
CA ASP A 13 -3.80 0.28 -14.60
C ASP A 13 -4.04 -0.72 -15.73
N ASP A 14 -3.75 -0.32 -16.97
CA ASP A 14 -3.90 -1.14 -18.18
C ASP A 14 -2.69 -2.05 -18.45
N GLN A 15 -1.57 -1.80 -17.76
CA GLN A 15 -0.27 -2.42 -18.02
C GLN A 15 0.24 -3.29 -16.87
N ASN A 16 -0.55 -3.50 -15.82
CA ASN A 16 -0.17 -4.23 -14.61
C ASN A 16 1.12 -3.66 -13.97
N LYS A 17 1.26 -2.33 -13.97
CA LYS A 17 2.40 -1.58 -13.39
C LYS A 17 1.91 -0.64 -12.29
N PRO A 18 1.25 -1.13 -11.21
CA PRO A 18 0.56 -0.26 -10.26
C PRO A 18 1.52 0.63 -9.48
N GLY A 19 2.73 0.16 -9.18
CA GLY A 19 3.76 0.99 -8.53
C GLY A 19 4.23 2.17 -9.38
N LYS A 20 4.25 2.04 -10.71
CA LYS A 20 4.58 3.15 -11.61
C LYS A 20 3.46 4.18 -11.58
N LEU A 21 2.22 3.70 -11.74
CA LEU A 21 1.02 4.53 -11.81
C LEU A 21 0.80 5.33 -10.51
N ILE A 22 1.04 4.71 -9.35
CA ILE A 22 0.97 5.40 -8.05
C ILE A 22 1.96 6.55 -7.99
N LEU A 23 3.20 6.37 -8.45
CA LEU A 23 4.22 7.45 -8.44
C LEU A 23 3.89 8.57 -9.42
N GLU A 24 3.40 8.22 -10.61
CA GLU A 24 2.97 9.22 -11.60
C GLU A 24 1.82 10.07 -11.06
N GLU A 25 0.82 9.44 -10.43
CA GLU A 25 -0.30 10.17 -9.84
C GLU A 25 0.15 10.99 -8.62
N ALA A 26 1.04 10.45 -7.78
CA ALA A 26 1.60 11.19 -6.64
C ALA A 26 2.37 12.44 -7.10
N ARG A 27 3.20 12.34 -8.14
CA ARG A 27 3.91 13.49 -8.74
C ARG A 27 2.96 14.51 -9.31
N LYS A 28 1.97 14.06 -10.09
CA LYS A 28 0.95 14.93 -10.72
C LYS A 28 0.15 15.73 -9.69
N ASN A 29 -0.09 15.15 -8.51
CA ASN A 29 -0.82 15.81 -7.42
C ASN A 29 0.11 16.48 -6.39
N HIS A 30 1.42 16.56 -6.66
CA HIS A 30 2.41 17.14 -5.75
C HIS A 30 2.34 16.57 -4.32
N ALA A 31 2.11 15.26 -4.21
CA ALA A 31 1.99 14.58 -2.93
C ALA A 31 3.33 14.61 -2.16
N ASN A 32 3.28 14.93 -0.87
CA ASN A 32 4.44 14.92 0.02
C ASN A 32 4.59 13.60 0.81
N LEU A 33 3.57 12.74 0.77
CA LEU A 33 3.53 11.46 1.46
C LEU A 33 2.61 10.50 0.71
N ILE A 34 3.04 9.26 0.51
CA ILE A 34 2.20 8.17 0.02
C ILE A 34 1.82 7.30 1.23
N VAL A 35 0.52 7.13 1.48
CA VAL A 35 0.02 6.24 2.52
C VAL A 35 -0.60 5.00 1.86
N MET A 36 -0.09 3.83 2.21
CA MET A 36 -0.57 2.56 1.69
C MET A 36 -1.04 1.65 2.81
N GLY A 37 -2.21 1.06 2.64
CA GLY A 37 -2.62 -0.09 3.45
C GLY A 37 -1.95 -1.36 2.96
N SER A 38 -1.43 -2.18 3.87
CA SER A 38 -1.03 -3.55 3.56
C SER A 38 -2.25 -4.47 3.69
N LYS A 39 -3.25 -4.32 2.80
CA LYS A 39 -4.37 -5.25 2.79
C LYS A 39 -3.94 -6.50 2.03
N GLY A 40 -3.81 -7.62 2.73
CA GLY A 40 -3.94 -8.91 2.08
C GLY A 40 -5.26 -9.57 2.45
N GLN A 41 -5.73 -10.45 1.58
CA GLN A 41 -7.05 -11.06 1.67
C GLN A 41 -7.09 -12.25 2.66
N SER A 42 -5.93 -12.64 3.22
CA SER A 42 -5.79 -13.77 4.14
C SER A 42 -5.08 -13.38 5.45
N PRO A 43 -5.27 -14.15 6.55
CA PRO A 43 -4.55 -13.95 7.81
C PRO A 43 -3.02 -13.96 7.66
N ALA A 44 -2.48 -14.82 6.80
CA ALA A 44 -1.05 -14.88 6.43
C ALA A 44 -0.52 -13.56 5.84
N ALA A 45 -1.39 -12.78 5.23
CA ALA A 45 -1.00 -11.54 4.59
C ALA A 45 -0.86 -10.35 5.54
N ALA A 46 -1.14 -10.52 6.85
CA ALA A 46 -0.76 -9.55 7.87
C ALA A 46 0.77 -9.42 8.00
N LEU A 47 1.49 -10.49 7.67
CA LEU A 47 2.94 -10.58 7.76
C LEU A 47 3.63 -10.01 6.52
N LEU A 48 3.07 -10.26 5.34
CA LEU A 48 3.65 -9.85 4.07
C LEU A 48 3.41 -8.36 3.76
N MET A 49 4.33 -7.73 3.03
CA MET A 49 4.06 -6.46 2.33
C MET A 49 3.14 -6.78 1.14
N GLY A 50 2.03 -6.05 0.98
CA GLY A 50 1.12 -6.30 -0.14
C GLY A 50 1.85 -6.16 -1.48
N SER A 51 1.50 -6.99 -2.47
CA SER A 51 2.23 -7.07 -3.76
C SER A 51 2.36 -5.73 -4.49
N VAL A 52 1.36 -4.84 -4.36
CA VAL A 52 1.42 -3.47 -4.90
C VAL A 52 2.45 -2.62 -4.15
N THR A 53 2.50 -2.75 -2.83
CA THR A 53 3.47 -2.03 -1.98
C THR A 53 4.89 -2.46 -2.33
N GLU A 54 5.13 -3.76 -2.48
CA GLU A 54 6.42 -4.30 -2.92
C GLU A 54 6.82 -3.75 -4.31
N LYS A 55 5.90 -3.81 -5.28
CA LYS A 55 6.12 -3.25 -6.63
C LYS A 55 6.39 -1.74 -6.64
N LEU A 56 5.85 -0.99 -5.67
CA LEU A 56 6.13 0.43 -5.50
C LEU A 56 7.54 0.63 -4.94
N LEU A 57 7.88 -0.03 -3.84
CA LEU A 57 9.16 0.16 -3.15
C LEU A 57 10.36 -0.26 -3.99
N LYS A 58 10.22 -1.29 -4.83
CA LYS A 58 11.25 -1.68 -5.83
C LYS A 58 11.62 -0.57 -6.83
N ARG A 59 10.83 0.51 -6.88
CA ARG A 59 11.10 1.68 -7.74
C ARG A 59 11.84 2.79 -7.03
N GLU A 60 12.23 2.60 -5.77
CA GLU A 60 12.97 3.58 -4.96
C GLU A 60 12.30 4.96 -4.99
N PRO A 61 11.06 5.06 -4.45
CA PRO A 61 10.25 6.26 -4.56
C PRO A 61 10.91 7.43 -3.84
N GLU A 62 10.95 8.59 -4.51
CA GLU A 62 11.47 9.83 -3.92
C GLU A 62 10.52 10.45 -2.90
N ILE A 63 9.24 10.08 -2.94
CA ILE A 63 8.21 10.53 -2.00
C ILE A 63 8.17 9.54 -0.83
N PRO A 64 8.24 10.00 0.44
CA PRO A 64 8.14 9.12 1.60
C PRO A 64 6.90 8.21 1.52
N VAL A 65 7.07 6.94 1.90
CA VAL A 65 6.00 5.94 1.89
C VAL A 65 5.73 5.45 3.31
N LEU A 66 4.51 5.68 3.80
CA LEU A 66 4.02 5.14 5.06
C LEU A 66 3.12 3.92 4.80
N ILE A 67 3.51 2.78 5.36
CA ILE A 67 2.77 1.52 5.23
C ILE A 67 2.01 1.26 6.53
N ILE A 68 0.69 1.18 6.43
CA ILE A 68 -0.19 0.89 7.55
C ILE A 68 -0.58 -0.59 7.51
N LYS A 69 -0.15 -1.33 8.52
CA LYS A 69 -0.57 -2.73 8.76
C LYS A 69 -1.80 -2.75 9.67
N LYS A 70 -2.79 -3.59 9.34
CA LYS A 70 -3.86 -3.90 10.28
C LYS A 70 -3.24 -4.70 11.43
N LYS A 71 -3.62 -4.39 12.67
CA LYS A 71 -3.23 -5.19 13.84
C LYS A 71 -3.65 -6.64 13.57
N ALA A 72 -2.69 -7.56 13.47
CA ALA A 72 -2.99 -8.97 13.45
C ALA A 72 -3.68 -9.31 14.78
N GLU A 73 -4.75 -10.09 14.73
CA GLU A 73 -5.18 -10.85 15.90
C GLU A 73 -4.01 -11.78 16.29
N ASN A 74 -3.93 -12.25 17.54
CA ASN A 74 -2.79 -12.99 18.10
C ASN A 74 -2.58 -14.38 17.45
N ILE A 75 -2.38 -14.43 16.14
CA ILE A 75 -1.98 -15.59 15.37
C ILE A 75 -0.45 -15.50 15.33
N GLY A 76 0.24 -16.55 15.78
CA GLY A 76 1.69 -16.58 15.74
C GLY A 76 2.20 -16.37 14.32
N LEU A 77 3.31 -15.63 14.17
CA LEU A 77 4.01 -15.44 12.88
C LEU A 77 4.28 -16.79 12.18
N LEU A 78 4.63 -17.81 12.96
CA LEU A 78 4.89 -19.16 12.45
C LEU A 78 3.60 -19.83 11.99
N ASP A 79 2.53 -19.76 12.77
CA ASP A 79 1.24 -20.35 12.42
C ASP A 79 0.73 -19.77 11.09
N ALA A 80 0.88 -18.47 10.89
CA ALA A 80 0.44 -17.78 9.68
C ALA A 80 1.34 -18.04 8.44
N LEU A 81 2.57 -18.53 8.61
CA LEU A 81 3.46 -18.93 7.51
C LEU A 81 3.30 -20.41 7.13
N PHE A 82 2.89 -21.25 8.07
CA PHE A 82 2.81 -22.71 7.93
C PHE A 82 1.37 -23.26 7.95
N SER A 83 0.34 -22.41 7.97
CA SER A 83 -1.09 -22.76 7.86
C SER A 83 -1.57 -22.97 6.44
#